data_AF-A0A427TPI1-F1
#
_entry.id   AF-A0A427TPI1-F1
#
_cell.length_a   1.000
_cell.length_b   1.000
_cell.length_c   1.000
_cell.angle_alpha   90.00
_cell.angle_beta   90.00
_cell.angle_gamma   90.00
#
_symmetry.space_group_name_H-M   'P 1'
#
loop_
_entity.id
_entity.type
_entity.pdbx_description
1 polymer ?
#
loop_
_entity_poly.entity_id
_entity_poly.type
_entity_poly.pdbx_seq_one_letter_code
_entity_poly.pdbx_strand_id
1 'polypeptide(L)'
;MRFLYKRKPAEALRFEIQAVRDVMCSGHFVLLDLLFYSFLFALLIMPVTTGMLQFGGVLLLIYSTFACLFLLIRKIFHIIDYSQK
;
A
#
# COMPACT_ATOMS: atom_id res chain seq x y z
N MET A 1 7.67 -0.53 43.20
CA MET A 1 7.58 0.56 42.20
C MET A 1 8.91 0.80 41.48
N ARG A 2 9.41 -0.17 40.69
CA ARG A 2 10.69 -0.03 39.97
C ARG A 2 10.55 0.00 38.44
N PHE A 3 9.31 -0.05 37.94
CA PHE A 3 9.03 -0.24 36.50
C PHE A 3 8.63 1.03 35.74
N LEU A 4 8.48 2.18 36.41
CA LEU A 4 8.06 3.43 35.76
C LEU A 4 9.23 4.34 35.34
N TYR A 5 10.47 4.05 35.78
CA TYR A 5 11.61 4.96 35.60
C TYR A 5 12.43 4.72 34.31
N LYS A 6 12.06 3.74 33.48
CA LYS A 6 12.75 3.38 32.22
C LYS A 6 11.96 3.76 30.95
N ARG A 7 10.98 4.67 31.04
CA ARG A 7 10.31 5.18 29.83
C ARG A 7 11.28 6.08 29.07
N LYS A 8 11.70 5.62 27.88
CA LYS A 8 12.36 6.47 26.88
C LYS A 8 11.49 7.71 26.62
N PRO A 9 12.08 8.89 26.37
CA PRO A 9 11.33 10.12 26.17
C PRO A 9 10.29 9.94 25.06
N ALA A 10 9.07 10.43 25.29
CA ALA A 10 7.95 10.30 24.35
C ALA A 10 8.27 10.87 22.95
N GLU A 11 9.21 11.81 22.88
CA GLU A 11 9.72 12.37 21.63
C GLU A 11 10.47 11.33 20.78
N ALA A 12 11.33 10.50 21.39
CA ALA A 12 12.01 9.43 20.66
C ALA A 12 11.02 8.41 20.07
N LEU A 13 9.94 8.12 20.81
CA LEU A 13 8.87 7.25 20.33
C LEU A 13 8.12 7.87 19.14
N ARG A 14 7.89 9.19 19.14
CA ARG A 14 7.25 9.90 18.02
C ARG A 14 8.09 9.84 16.75
N PHE A 15 9.41 9.99 16.86
CA PHE A 15 10.32 9.86 15.72
C PHE A 15 10.31 8.44 15.14
N GLU A 16 10.36 7.41 16.00
CA GLU A 16 10.27 6.01 15.55
C GLU A 16 8.93 5.72 14.84
N ILE A 17 7.81 6.19 15.40
CA ILE A 17 6.48 6.02 14.80
C ILE A 17 6.39 6.74 13.45
N GLN A 18 6.96 7.94 13.33
CA GLN A 18 6.95 8.69 12.07
C GLN A 18 7.79 8.00 11.00
N ALA A 19 8.96 7.47 11.35
CA ALA A 19 9.78 6.68 10.43
C ALA A 19 9.04 5.42 9.95
N VAL A 20 8.35 4.71 10.86
CA VAL A 20 7.53 3.55 10.50
C VAL A 20 6.38 3.95 9.58
N ARG A 21 5.71 5.07 9.86
CA ARG A 21 4.63 5.59 9.02
C ARG A 21 5.14 5.91 7.61
N ASP A 22 6.28 6.56 7.48
CA ASP A 22 6.86 6.92 6.19
C ASP A 22 7.23 5.67 5.37
N VAL A 23 7.70 4.61 6.03
CA VAL A 23 7.95 3.31 5.39
C VAL A 23 6.65 2.61 4.99
N MET A 24 5.64 2.59 5.86
CA MET A 24 4.34 1.99 5.55
C MET A 24 3.59 2.72 4.44
N CYS A 25 3.71 4.06 4.38
CA CYS A 25 3.17 4.88 3.31
C CYS A 25 4.07 4.93 2.07
N SER A 26 5.18 4.18 2.05
CA SER A 26 6.03 4.13 0.87
C SER A 26 5.29 3.47 -0.30
N GLY A 27 5.54 3.97 -1.51
CA GLY A 27 4.86 3.46 -2.71
C GLY A 27 5.07 1.97 -2.97
N HIS A 28 6.13 1.35 -2.43
CA HIS A 28 6.40 -0.08 -2.55
C HIS A 28 5.44 -0.93 -1.69
N PHE A 29 5.18 -0.52 -0.45
CA PHE A 29 4.22 -1.20 0.41
C PHE A 29 2.79 -1.08 -0.14
N VAL A 30 2.44 0.09 -0.68
CA VAL A 30 1.14 0.29 -1.32
C VAL A 30 0.95 -0.63 -2.54
N LEU A 31 1.99 -0.81 -3.37
CA LEU A 31 1.93 -1.72 -4.51
C LEU A 31 1.81 -3.20 -4.09
N LEU A 32 2.42 -3.56 -2.96
CA LEU A 32 2.34 -4.91 -2.39
C LEU A 32 0.93 -5.18 -1.85
N ASP A 33 0.36 -4.25 -1.08
CA ASP A 33 -1.02 -4.34 -0.61
C ASP A 33 -1.99 -4.44 -1.78
N LEU A 34 -1.76 -3.68 -2.85
CA LEU A 34 -2.59 -3.73 -4.05
C LEU A 34 -2.57 -5.10 -4.73
N LEU A 35 -1.40 -5.76 -4.74
CA LEU A 35 -1.27 -7.13 -5.24
C LEU A 35 -2.10 -8.09 -4.38
N PHE A 36 -2.03 -7.95 -3.06
CA PHE A 36 -2.80 -8.78 -2.14
C PHE A 36 -4.32 -8.59 -2.31
N TYR A 37 -4.80 -7.34 -2.41
CA TYR A 37 -6.22 -7.06 -2.63
C TYR A 37 -6.70 -7.53 -4.01
N SER A 38 -5.90 -7.34 -5.06
CA SER A 38 -6.24 -7.83 -6.40
C SER A 38 -6.36 -9.36 -6.44
N PHE A 39 -5.54 -10.08 -5.66
CA PHE A 39 -5.65 -11.53 -5.49
C PHE A 39 -6.95 -11.92 -4.77
N LEU A 40 -7.27 -11.24 -3.67
CA LEU A 40 -8.54 -11.46 -2.95
C LEU A 40 -9.75 -11.20 -3.85
N PHE A 41 -9.73 -10.12 -4.63
CA PHE A 41 -10.81 -9.83 -5.59
C PHE A 41 -10.91 -10.89 -6.68
N ALA A 42 -9.79 -11.33 -7.24
CA ALA A 42 -9.78 -12.40 -8.23
C ALA A 42 -10.39 -13.69 -7.65
N LEU A 43 -10.11 -14.01 -6.38
CA LEU A 43 -10.67 -15.17 -5.68
C LEU A 43 -12.18 -15.02 -5.44
N LEU A 44 -12.64 -13.82 -5.08
CA LEU A 44 -14.06 -13.56 -4.81
C LEU A 44 -14.91 -13.56 -6.09
N ILE A 45 -14.35 -13.10 -7.21
CA ILE A 45 -15.05 -12.93 -8.48
C ILE A 45 -15.07 -14.24 -9.28
N MET A 46 -14.02 -15.06 -9.18
CA MET A 46 -13.94 -16.30 -9.96
C MET A 46 -14.81 -17.41 -9.37
N PRO A 47 -15.75 -17.98 -10.16
CA PRO A 47 -16.40 -19.22 -9.78
C PRO A 47 -15.39 -20.38 -9.80
N VAL A 48 -15.56 -21.37 -8.92
CA VAL A 48 -14.62 -22.51 -8.74
C VAL A 48 -14.37 -23.33 -10.04
N THR A 49 -15.19 -23.12 -11.08
CA THR A 49 -15.16 -23.86 -12.35
C THR A 49 -14.31 -23.23 -13.46
N THR A 50 -13.72 -22.05 -13.25
CA THR A 50 -12.89 -21.37 -14.25
C THR A 50 -11.45 -21.89 -14.28
N GLY A 51 -10.84 -21.90 -15.47
CA GLY A 51 -9.47 -22.37 -15.66
C GLY A 51 -8.42 -21.41 -15.06
N MET A 52 -7.29 -21.95 -14.59
CA MET A 52 -6.20 -21.19 -13.97
C MET A 52 -5.67 -20.03 -14.82
N LEU A 53 -5.68 -20.16 -16.16
CA LEU A 53 -5.28 -19.10 -17.09
C LEU A 53 -6.20 -17.87 -17.01
N GLN A 54 -7.51 -18.09 -16.87
CA GLN A 54 -8.47 -17.00 -16.76
C GLN A 54 -8.34 -16.29 -15.42
N PHE A 55 -8.05 -17.03 -14.34
CA PHE A 55 -7.75 -16.45 -13.04
C PHE A 55 -6.54 -15.51 -13.09
N GLY A 56 -5.43 -15.97 -13.68
CA GLY A 56 -4.23 -15.15 -13.87
C GLY A 56 -4.50 -13.90 -14.72
N GLY A 57 -5.29 -14.03 -15.78
CA GLY A 57 -5.68 -12.90 -16.63
C GLY A 57 -6.50 -11.84 -15.88
N VAL A 58 -7.52 -12.26 -15.11
CA VAL A 58 -8.36 -11.35 -14.31
C VAL A 58 -7.53 -10.67 -13.22
N LEU A 59 -6.66 -11.41 -12.54
CA LEU A 59 -5.76 -10.85 -11.52
C LEU A 59 -4.84 -9.76 -12.11
N LEU A 60 -4.20 -10.04 -13.25
CA LEU A 60 -3.31 -9.08 -13.91
C LEU A 60 -4.06 -7.84 -14.42
N LEU A 61 -5.28 -8.01 -14.92
CA LEU A 61 -6.11 -6.90 -15.41
C LEU A 61 -6.53 -5.98 -14.25
N ILE A 62 -7.00 -6.57 -13.14
CA ILE A 62 -7.35 -5.82 -11.93
C ILE A 62 -6.10 -5.12 -11.36
N TYR A 63 -4.99 -5.85 -11.22
CA TYR A 63 -3.76 -5.28 -10.67
C TYR A 63 -3.22 -4.13 -11.53
N SER A 64 -3.14 -4.30 -12.85
CA SER A 64 -2.61 -3.28 -13.77
C SER A 64 -3.47 -2.02 -13.82
N THR A 65 -4.80 -2.15 -13.81
CA THR A 65 -5.72 -1.01 -13.80
C THR A 65 -5.57 -0.18 -12.52
N PHE A 66 -5.55 -0.82 -11.36
CA PHE A 66 -5.35 -0.10 -10.10
C PHE A 66 -3.92 0.44 -9.94
N ALA A 67 -2.90 -0.28 -10.41
CA ALA A 67 -1.52 0.20 -10.37
C ALA A 67 -1.32 1.44 -11.26
N CYS A 68 -1.93 1.45 -12.46
CA CYS A 68 -1.94 2.61 -13.33
C CYS A 68 -2.60 3.81 -12.65
N LEU A 69 -3.77 3.60 -12.03
CA LEU A 69 -4.50 4.65 -11.31
C LEU A 69 -3.69 5.21 -10.14
N PHE A 70 -2.99 4.36 -9.39
CA PHE A 70 -2.07 4.77 -8.33
C PHE A 70 -0.91 5.63 -8.86
N LEU A 71 -0.28 5.23 -9.96
CA LEU A 71 0.81 5.99 -10.58
C LEU A 71 0.33 7.35 -11.11
N LEU A 72 -0.88 7.43 -11.67
CA LEU A 72 -1.48 8.68 -12.11
C LEU A 72 -1.74 9.64 -10.94
N ILE A 73 -2.35 9.15 -9.85
CA ILE A 73 -2.57 9.97 -8.65
C ILE A 73 -1.23 10.48 -8.12
N ARG A 74 -0.23 9.60 -8.00
CA ARG A 74 1.11 9.98 -7.53
C ARG A 74 1.75 11.04 -8.42
N LYS A 75 1.61 10.91 -9.75
CA LYS A 75 2.11 11.90 -10.71
C LYS A 75 1.40 13.25 -10.56
N ILE A 76 0.07 13.25 -10.41
CA ILE A 76 -0.72 14.47 -10.21
C ILE A 76 -0.32 15.17 -8.91
N PHE A 77 -0.19 14.42 -7.82
CA PHE A 77 0.20 14.98 -6.52
C PHE A 77 1.58 15.64 -6.57
N HIS A 78 2.53 14.99 -7.25
CA HIS A 78 3.86 15.55 -7.49
C HIS A 78 3.81 16.83 -8.34
N ILE A 79 2.93 16.91 -9.35
CA ILE A 79 2.77 18.14 -10.15
C ILE A 79 2.18 19.28 -9.31
N ILE A 80 1.20 18.99 -8.44
CA ILE A 80 0.58 19.98 -7.56
C ILE A 80 1.61 20.56 -6.58
N ASP A 81 2.47 19.73 -5.99
CA ASP A 81 3.54 20.19 -5.09
C ASP A 81 4.54 21.12 -5.80
N TYR A 82 4.85 20.86 -7.07
CA TYR A 82 5.71 21.74 -7.88
C TYR A 82 5.03 23.06 -8.28
N SER A 83 3.70 23.09 -8.37
CA SER A 83 2.95 24.31 -8.71
C SER A 83 2.77 25.27 -7.52
N GLN A 84 3.04 24.82 -6.29
CA GLN A 84 2.89 25.60 -5.06
C GLN A 84 4.23 26.22 -4.56
N LYS A 85 5.34 25.99 -5.28
CA LYS A 85 6.65 26.59 -5.04
C LYS A 85 6.94 27.69 -6.04
#